data_AF-A0A2V2RQ40-F1
#
_entry.id   AF-A0A2V2RQ40-F1
#
_cell.length_a   1.000
_cell.length_b   1.000
_cell.length_c   1.000
_cell.angle_alpha   90.00
_cell.angle_beta   90.00
_cell.angle_gamma   90.00
#
_symmetry.space_group_name_H-M   'P 1'
#
loop_
_entity.id
_entity.type
_entity.pdbx_description
1 polymer ?
#
loop_
_entity_poly.entity_id
_entity_poly.type
_entity_poly.pdbx_seq_one_letter_code
_entity_poly.pdbx_strand_id
1 'polypeptide(L)'
;RLIIPISAVVSGIIDFAIAFAVLILMMIYYRASLHISMLAFPLFLLLAFVTALGVGLWLSALNVEYRDVRYVIPFLTQFWLFATPIAYPSSLLHEPWRTIYGLNPMVGVVEGFRWALLHSNQAPGPMIYVSSITALLVLITGAFYFRRMEKTFADIV
;
A
#
# COMPACT_ATOMS: atom_id res chain seq x y z
N ARG A 1 -13.30 -17.62 -6.08
CA ARG A 1 -12.21 -17.85 -5.09
C ARG A 1 -11.53 -16.56 -4.59
N LEU A 2 -12.06 -15.37 -4.91
CA LEU A 2 -11.54 -14.05 -4.47
C LEU A 2 -11.66 -13.76 -2.96
N ILE A 3 -12.42 -14.56 -2.21
CA ILE A 3 -12.61 -14.37 -0.77
C ILE A 3 -11.29 -14.54 0.00
N ILE A 4 -10.39 -15.43 -0.45
CA ILE A 4 -9.14 -15.73 0.25
C ILE A 4 -8.16 -14.54 0.24
N PRO A 5 -7.85 -13.91 -0.91
CA PRO A 5 -6.99 -12.72 -0.92
C PRO A 5 -7.64 -11.53 -0.19
N ILE A 6 -8.96 -11.36 -0.33
CA ILE A 6 -9.67 -10.25 0.31
C ILE A 6 -9.64 -10.40 1.83
N SER A 7 -9.92 -11.60 2.36
CA SER A 7 -9.90 -11.84 3.81
C SER A 7 -8.52 -11.60 4.42
N ALA A 8 -7.45 -11.97 3.70
CA ALA A 8 -6.08 -11.69 4.13
C ALA A 8 -5.80 -10.18 4.25
N VAL A 9 -6.21 -9.38 3.26
CA VAL A 9 -6.00 -7.92 3.32
C VAL A 9 -6.90 -7.25 4.36
N VAL A 10 -8.13 -7.73 4.55
CA VAL A 10 -9.03 -7.24 5.60
C VAL A 10 -8.47 -7.52 6.99
N SER A 11 -7.85 -8.68 7.21
CA SER A 11 -7.14 -8.98 8.47
C SER A 11 -6.06 -7.94 8.75
N GLY A 12 -5.30 -7.55 7.71
CA GLY A 12 -4.28 -6.50 7.84
C GLY A 12 -4.84 -5.13 8.22
N ILE A 13 -6.09 -4.81 7.85
CA ILE A 13 -6.75 -3.57 8.31
C ILE A 13 -7.01 -3.62 9.82
N ILE A 14 -7.37 -4.78 10.37
CA ILE A 14 -7.57 -4.94 11.82
C ILE A 14 -6.26 -4.72 12.56
N ASP A 15 -5.17 -5.34 12.09
CA ASP A 15 -3.83 -5.16 12.66
C ASP A 15 -3.40 -3.69 12.60
N PHE A 16 -3.64 -3.03 11.45
CA PHE A 16 -3.40 -1.61 11.28
C PHE A 16 -4.23 -0.76 12.25
N ALA A 17 -5.52 -1.06 12.42
CA ALA A 17 -6.40 -0.32 13.32
C ALA A 17 -5.93 -0.41 14.78
N ILE A 18 -5.48 -1.59 15.22
CA ILE A 18 -4.90 -1.79 16.55
C ILE A 18 -3.61 -0.97 16.69
N ALA A 19 -2.68 -1.09 15.73
CA ALA A 19 -1.43 -0.33 15.75
C ALA A 19 -1.67 1.20 15.73
N PHE A 20 -2.65 1.64 14.96
CA PHE A 20 -3.03 3.04 14.85
C PHE A 20 -3.70 3.57 16.12
N ALA A 21 -4.54 2.78 16.79
CA ALA A 21 -5.11 3.14 18.08
C ALA A 21 -4.01 3.31 19.15
N VAL A 22 -3.02 2.42 19.16
CA VAL A 22 -1.85 2.56 20.04
C VAL A 22 -1.06 3.83 19.72
N LEU A 23 -0.87 4.16 18.43
CA LEU A 23 -0.22 5.40 18.02
C LEU A 23 -0.97 6.64 18.53
N ILE A 24 -2.30 6.69 18.37
CA ILE A 24 -3.12 7.81 18.88
C ILE A 24 -2.96 7.95 20.40
N LEU A 25 -3.01 6.84 21.14
CA LEU A 25 -2.86 6.86 22.59
C LEU A 25 -1.49 7.42 23.00
N MET A 26 -0.43 7.05 22.28
CA MET A 26 0.91 7.61 22.47
C MET A 26 0.95 9.10 22.13
N MET A 27 0.34 9.54 21.02
CA MET A 27 0.27 10.96 20.66
C MET A 27 -0.41 11.80 21.75
N ILE A 28 -1.51 11.30 22.31
CA ILE A 28 -2.21 11.96 23.43
C ILE A 28 -1.29 12.01 24.66
N TYR A 29 -0.63 10.90 25.00
CA TYR A 29 0.29 10.83 26.14
C TYR A 29 1.46 11.83 26.02
N TYR A 30 2.08 11.93 24.84
CA TYR A 30 3.16 12.87 24.56
C TYR A 30 2.70 14.30 24.24
N ARG A 31 1.38 14.59 24.33
CA ARG A 31 0.78 15.88 23.97
C ARG A 31 1.12 16.35 22.55
N ALA A 32 1.23 15.42 21.61
CA ALA A 32 1.37 15.74 20.20
C ALA A 32 0.06 16.35 19.66
N SER A 33 0.18 17.38 18.84
CA SER A 33 -0.95 18.09 18.25
C SER A 33 -1.74 17.16 17.30
N LEU A 34 -3.03 16.95 17.59
CA LEU A 34 -3.95 16.31 16.65
C LEU A 34 -4.43 17.36 15.65
N HIS A 35 -4.14 17.15 14.38
CA HIS A 35 -4.48 18.11 13.34
C HIS A 35 -5.69 17.67 12.51
N ILE A 36 -6.42 18.63 11.94
CA ILE A 36 -7.57 18.38 11.04
C ILE A 36 -7.17 17.53 9.81
N SER A 37 -5.89 17.54 9.42
CA SER A 37 -5.37 16.65 8.37
C SER A 37 -5.60 15.17 8.66
N MET A 38 -5.88 14.79 9.92
CA MET A 38 -6.29 13.45 10.29
C MET A 38 -7.59 13.00 9.60
N LEU A 39 -8.43 13.92 9.14
CA LEU A 39 -9.64 13.59 8.39
C LEU A 39 -9.34 12.95 7.02
N ALA A 40 -8.13 13.13 6.49
CA ALA A 40 -7.69 12.53 5.23
C ALA A 40 -7.22 11.06 5.38
N PHE A 41 -7.12 10.54 6.61
CA PHE A 41 -6.70 9.17 6.88
C PHE A 41 -7.46 8.09 6.13
N PRO A 42 -8.81 8.11 6.11
CA PRO A 42 -9.58 7.08 5.43
C PRO A 42 -9.22 6.98 3.95
N LEU A 43 -8.87 8.11 3.32
CA LEU A 43 -8.45 8.15 1.92
C LEU A 43 -7.10 7.45 1.71
N PHE A 44 -6.11 7.72 2.57
CA PHE A 44 -4.80 7.06 2.48
C PHE A 44 -4.87 5.58 2.84
N LEU A 45 -5.72 5.23 3.80
CA LEU A 45 -6.00 3.83 4.14
C LEU A 45 -6.66 3.10 2.97
N LEU A 46 -7.60 3.74 2.27
CA LEU A 46 -8.21 3.18 1.07
C LEU A 46 -7.17 2.96 -0.03
N LEU A 47 -6.26 3.91 -0.25
CA LEU A 47 -5.17 3.76 -1.21
C LEU A 47 -4.24 2.60 -0.84
N ALA A 48 -3.90 2.46 0.45
CA ALA A 48 -3.12 1.34 0.96
C ALA A 48 -3.83 0.00 0.72
N PHE A 49 -5.13 -0.05 0.99
CA PHE A 49 -5.97 -1.23 0.78
C PHE A 49 -6.05 -1.65 -0.68
N VAL A 50 -6.32 -0.70 -1.59
CA VAL A 50 -6.33 -0.92 -3.05
C VAL A 50 -4.99 -1.46 -3.52
N THR A 51 -3.89 -0.87 -3.03
CA THR A 51 -2.53 -1.29 -3.36
C THR A 51 -2.23 -2.70 -2.87
N ALA A 52 -2.51 -2.99 -1.60
CA ALA A 52 -2.28 -4.30 -0.98
C ALA A 52 -3.12 -5.39 -1.65
N LEU A 53 -4.38 -5.11 -1.98
CA LEU A 53 -5.23 -6.01 -2.74
C LEU A 53 -4.67 -6.26 -4.14
N GLY A 54 -4.31 -5.21 -4.89
CA GLY A 54 -3.83 -5.36 -6.26
C GLY A 54 -2.55 -6.20 -6.34
N VAL A 55 -1.56 -5.88 -5.50
CA VAL A 55 -0.32 -6.66 -5.41
C VAL A 55 -0.57 -8.06 -4.85
N GLY A 56 -1.43 -8.18 -3.83
CA GLY A 56 -1.82 -9.47 -3.25
C GLY A 56 -2.47 -10.40 -4.27
N LEU A 57 -3.30 -9.88 -5.17
CA LEU A 57 -3.92 -10.66 -6.25
C LEU A 57 -2.87 -11.14 -7.27
N TRP A 58 -1.93 -10.28 -7.66
CA TRP A 58 -0.80 -10.65 -8.51
C TRP A 58 0.05 -11.76 -7.90
N LEU A 59 0.51 -11.56 -6.66
CA LEU A 59 1.35 -12.52 -5.96
C LEU A 59 0.62 -13.83 -5.66
N SER A 60 -0.67 -13.76 -5.32
CA SER A 60 -1.48 -14.95 -5.11
C SER A 60 -1.64 -15.74 -6.41
N ALA A 61 -1.86 -15.08 -7.54
CA ALA A 61 -1.94 -15.76 -8.83
C ALA A 61 -0.61 -16.45 -9.15
N LEU A 62 0.51 -15.71 -9.07
CA LEU A 62 1.86 -16.24 -9.32
C LEU A 62 2.24 -17.39 -8.39
N ASN A 63 1.82 -17.37 -7.13
CA ASN A 63 2.12 -18.43 -6.17
C ASN A 63 1.47 -19.77 -6.55
N VAL A 64 0.26 -19.74 -7.12
CA VAL A 64 -0.42 -20.96 -7.53
C VAL A 64 0.20 -21.53 -8.81
N GLU A 65 0.64 -20.69 -9.73
CA GLU A 65 1.38 -21.12 -10.94
C GLU A 65 2.80 -21.59 -10.60
N TYR A 66 3.50 -20.87 -9.72
CA TYR A 66 4.88 -21.12 -9.32
C TYR A 66 5.02 -21.16 -7.79
N ARG A 67 5.13 -22.39 -7.24
CA ARG A 67 5.21 -22.61 -5.79
C ARG A 67 6.41 -21.94 -5.12
N ASP A 68 7.49 -21.70 -5.86
CA ASP A 68 8.72 -21.08 -5.35
C ASP A 68 8.57 -19.58 -5.04
N VAL A 69 7.56 -18.91 -5.62
CA VAL A 69 7.25 -17.50 -5.35
C VAL A 69 7.02 -17.26 -3.86
N ARG A 70 6.51 -18.26 -3.12
CA ARG A 70 6.32 -18.17 -1.67
C ARG A 70 7.59 -17.79 -0.90
N TYR A 71 8.76 -18.27 -1.33
CA TYR A 71 10.02 -17.97 -0.67
C TYR A 71 10.57 -16.58 -1.03
N VAL A 72 10.16 -16.06 -2.19
CA VAL A 72 10.61 -14.77 -2.72
C VAL A 72 9.78 -13.61 -2.17
N ILE A 73 8.51 -13.85 -1.79
CA ILE A 73 7.60 -12.81 -1.24
C ILE A 73 8.20 -12.06 -0.03
N PRO A 74 8.76 -12.71 1.00
CA PRO A 74 9.38 -12.00 2.13
C PRO A 74 10.53 -11.08 1.70
N PHE A 75 11.36 -11.54 0.75
CA PHE A 75 12.45 -10.73 0.21
C PHE A 75 11.92 -9.52 -0.58
N LEU A 76 10.92 -9.73 -1.43
CA LEU A 76 10.30 -8.65 -2.21
C LEU A 76 9.63 -7.61 -1.32
N THR A 77 8.91 -8.04 -0.28
CA THR A 77 8.28 -7.11 0.67
C THR A 77 9.31 -6.30 1.45
N GLN A 78 10.42 -6.93 1.88
CA GLN A 78 11.52 -6.24 2.53
C GLN A 78 12.20 -5.24 1.59
N PHE A 79 12.48 -5.63 0.35
CA PHE A 79 13.03 -4.73 -0.67
C PHE A 79 12.08 -3.56 -0.94
N TRP A 80 10.77 -3.84 -1.04
CA TRP A 80 9.76 -2.84 -1.32
C TRP A 80 9.63 -1.82 -0.18
N LEU A 81 9.80 -2.24 1.08
CA LEU A 81 9.90 -1.34 2.24
C LEU A 81 10.99 -0.28 2.03
N PHE A 82 12.20 -0.69 1.61
CA PHE A 82 13.30 0.24 1.34
C PHE A 82 13.08 1.09 0.09
N ALA A 83 12.35 0.58 -0.89
CA ALA A 83 11.94 1.32 -2.09
C ALA A 83 10.76 2.28 -1.85
N THR A 84 10.23 2.35 -0.61
CA THR A 84 9.22 3.32 -0.19
C THR A 84 9.83 4.35 0.76
N PRO A 85 9.29 5.59 0.83
CA PRO A 85 9.87 6.68 1.60
C PRO A 85 9.50 6.53 3.07
N ILE A 86 9.78 5.37 3.66
CA ILE A 86 9.55 5.08 5.07
C ILE A 86 10.76 5.55 5.86
N ALA A 87 11.97 5.13 5.45
CA ALA A 87 13.22 5.48 6.11
C ALA A 87 13.71 6.90 5.77
N TYR A 88 13.37 7.42 4.58
CA TYR A 88 13.79 8.74 4.12
C TYR A 88 12.63 9.46 3.41
N PRO A 89 12.49 10.78 3.56
CA PRO A 89 11.44 11.54 2.90
C PRO A 89 11.73 11.71 1.40
N SER A 90 10.68 11.71 0.59
CA SER A 90 10.77 11.90 -0.87
C SER A 90 11.29 13.30 -1.28
N SER A 91 11.27 14.27 -0.36
CA SER A 91 11.79 15.63 -0.58
C SER A 91 13.30 15.70 -0.77
N LEU A 92 14.04 14.64 -0.41
CA LEU A 92 15.50 14.56 -0.64
C LEU A 92 15.86 14.24 -2.10
N LEU A 93 14.89 13.80 -2.90
CA LEU A 93 15.10 13.44 -4.29
C LEU A 93 14.89 14.64 -5.22
N HIS A 94 15.85 14.89 -6.10
CA HIS A 94 15.71 15.85 -7.19
C HIS A 94 14.88 15.26 -8.35
N GLU A 95 14.27 16.12 -9.17
CA GLU A 95 13.66 15.70 -10.43
C GLU A 95 14.74 15.17 -11.39
N PRO A 96 14.46 14.11 -12.18
CA PRO A 96 13.18 13.42 -12.39
C PRO A 96 12.92 12.24 -11.45
N TRP A 97 13.87 11.91 -10.56
CA TRP A 97 13.80 10.72 -9.70
C TRP A 97 12.61 10.78 -8.75
N ARG A 98 12.24 11.98 -8.30
CA ARG A 98 11.05 12.21 -7.48
C ARG A 98 9.76 11.73 -8.18
N THR A 99 9.61 12.04 -9.48
CA THR A 99 8.45 11.62 -10.28
C THR A 99 8.43 10.11 -10.51
N ILE A 100 9.58 9.50 -10.84
CA ILE A 100 9.71 8.04 -11.00
C ILE A 100 9.34 7.34 -9.69
N TYR A 101 9.77 7.90 -8.57
CA TYR A 101 9.45 7.37 -7.26
C TYR A 101 7.93 7.35 -7.01
N GLY A 102 7.21 8.39 -7.43
CA GLY A 102 5.74 8.47 -7.34
C GLY A 102 4.97 7.38 -8.09
N LEU A 103 5.61 6.65 -9.01
CA LEU A 103 5.00 5.46 -9.64
C LEU A 103 4.74 4.35 -8.62
N ASN A 104 5.51 4.27 -7.54
CA ASN A 104 5.24 3.31 -6.48
C ASN A 104 3.98 3.74 -5.70
N PRO A 105 2.87 2.98 -5.74
CA PRO A 105 1.62 3.39 -5.12
C PRO A 105 1.71 3.58 -3.60
N MET A 106 2.64 2.89 -2.94
CA MET A 106 2.89 3.03 -1.51
C MET A 106 3.58 4.36 -1.15
N VAL A 107 4.18 5.08 -2.11
CA VAL A 107 4.75 6.42 -1.87
C VAL A 107 3.67 7.40 -1.49
N GLY A 108 2.58 7.46 -2.26
CA GLY A 108 1.44 8.33 -1.96
C GLY A 108 0.78 8.00 -0.62
N VAL A 109 0.74 6.72 -0.24
CA VAL A 109 0.25 6.26 1.08
C VAL A 109 1.13 6.82 2.19
N VAL A 110 2.43 6.53 2.16
CA VAL A 110 3.35 6.87 3.25
C VAL A 110 3.51 8.38 3.41
N GLU A 111 3.63 9.13 2.31
CA GLU A 111 3.71 10.59 2.38
C GLU A 111 2.37 11.21 2.83
N GLY A 112 1.24 10.64 2.43
CA GLY A 112 -0.08 11.05 2.92
C GLY A 112 -0.23 10.88 4.43
N PHE A 113 0.15 9.71 4.96
CA PHE A 113 0.17 9.46 6.40
C PHE A 113 1.15 10.38 7.14
N ARG A 114 2.34 10.61 6.58
CA ARG A 114 3.34 11.51 7.15
C ARG A 114 2.81 12.94 7.25
N TRP A 115 2.22 13.45 6.18
CA TRP A 115 1.61 14.78 6.16
C TRP A 115 0.44 14.89 7.15
N ALA A 116 -0.42 13.87 7.21
CA ALA A 116 -1.58 13.88 8.09
C ALA A 116 -1.21 13.81 9.58
N LEU A 117 -0.14 13.09 9.94
CA LEU A 117 0.33 12.92 11.32
C LEU A 117 1.26 14.04 11.80
N LEU A 118 2.24 14.42 10.99
CA LEU A 118 3.30 15.36 11.39
C LEU A 118 3.02 16.80 10.96
N HIS A 119 1.90 17.04 10.26
CA HIS A 119 1.51 18.35 9.76
C HIS A 119 2.65 19.03 8.97
N SER A 120 3.26 18.28 8.06
CA SER A 120 4.35 18.82 7.24
C SER A 120 3.83 19.96 6.36
N ASN A 121 4.62 21.03 6.24
CA ASN A 121 4.25 22.23 5.47
C ASN A 121 4.06 21.99 3.97
N GLN A 122 4.40 20.81 3.46
CA GLN A 122 4.17 20.43 2.06
C GLN A 122 2.99 19.48 2.00
N ALA A 123 1.84 20.02 1.58
CA ALA A 123 0.71 19.21 1.17
C ALA A 123 1.16 18.19 0.12
N PRO A 124 0.63 16.96 0.18
CA PRO A 124 1.08 15.93 -0.72
C PRO A 124 0.63 16.29 -2.14
N GLY A 125 1.63 16.55 -2.98
CA GLY A 125 1.46 17.17 -4.29
C GLY A 125 1.03 16.18 -5.39
N PRO A 126 1.47 16.39 -6.65
CA PRO A 126 1.11 15.55 -7.80
C PRO A 126 1.35 14.04 -7.61
N MET A 127 2.25 13.67 -6.70
CA MET A 127 2.62 12.27 -6.43
C MET A 127 1.47 11.42 -5.92
N ILE A 128 0.53 11.97 -5.13
CA ILE A 128 -0.65 11.21 -4.72
C ILE A 128 -1.45 10.77 -5.94
N TYR A 129 -1.63 11.67 -6.91
CA TYR A 129 -2.41 11.37 -8.10
C TYR A 129 -1.75 10.28 -8.94
N VAL A 130 -0.43 10.38 -9.14
CA VAL A 130 0.35 9.34 -9.85
C VAL A 130 0.26 8.01 -9.09
N SER A 131 0.52 7.99 -7.78
CA SER A 131 0.43 6.79 -6.96
C SER A 131 -0.98 6.18 -6.96
N SER A 132 -2.03 7.01 -6.95
CA SER A 132 -3.42 6.55 -6.99
C SER A 132 -3.78 5.92 -8.32
N ILE A 133 -3.34 6.50 -9.43
CA ILE A 133 -3.50 5.93 -10.77
C ILE A 133 -2.76 4.59 -10.84
N THR A 134 -1.52 4.53 -10.36
CA THR A 134 -0.77 3.27 -10.37
C THR A 134 -1.43 2.21 -9.50
N ALA A 135 -1.93 2.56 -8.31
CA ALA A 135 -2.65 1.64 -7.43
C ALA A 135 -3.88 1.03 -8.11
N LEU A 136 -4.68 1.86 -8.80
CA LEU A 136 -5.82 1.40 -9.57
C LEU A 136 -5.42 0.49 -10.74
N LEU A 137 -4.37 0.85 -11.48
CA LEU A 137 -3.85 0.01 -12.56
C LEU A 137 -3.38 -1.36 -12.04
N VAL A 138 -2.65 -1.39 -10.92
CA VAL A 138 -2.20 -2.62 -10.29
C VAL A 138 -3.38 -3.47 -9.82
N LEU A 139 -4.42 -2.85 -9.25
CA LEU A 139 -5.64 -3.57 -8.85
C LEU A 139 -6.39 -4.15 -10.05
N ILE A 140 -6.62 -3.36 -11.10
CA ILE A 140 -7.37 -3.80 -12.29
C ILE A 140 -6.61 -4.93 -13.00
N THR A 141 -5.31 -4.76 -13.20
CA THR A 141 -4.47 -5.78 -13.86
C THR A 141 -4.36 -7.05 -13.01
N GLY A 142 -4.18 -6.91 -11.69
CA GLY A 142 -4.11 -8.04 -10.76
C GLY A 142 -5.42 -8.82 -10.69
N ALA A 143 -6.56 -8.12 -10.65
CA ALA A 143 -7.87 -8.74 -10.70
C ALA A 143 -8.12 -9.47 -12.03
N PHE A 144 -7.74 -8.87 -13.17
CA PHE A 144 -7.85 -9.52 -14.48
C PHE A 144 -6.99 -10.78 -14.57
N TYR A 145 -5.73 -10.71 -14.14
CA TYR A 145 -4.80 -11.84 -14.17
C TYR A 145 -5.26 -12.97 -13.23
N PHE A 146 -5.68 -12.65 -12.00
CA PHE A 146 -6.23 -13.62 -11.06
C PHE A 146 -7.47 -14.34 -11.63
N ARG A 147 -8.40 -13.59 -12.25
CA ARG A 147 -9.59 -14.17 -12.88
C ARG A 147 -9.25 -15.07 -14.07
N ARG A 148 -8.21 -14.74 -14.85
CA ARG A 148 -7.74 -15.57 -15.96
C ARG A 148 -7.18 -16.90 -15.43
N MET A 149 -6.37 -16.83 -14.38
CA MET A 149 -5.81 -18.02 -13.74
C MET A 149 -6.90 -18.92 -13.12
N GLU A 150 -7.92 -18.32 -12.50
CA GLU A 150 -9.07 -19.06 -11.93
C GLU A 150 -9.80 -19.91 -12.99
N LYS A 151 -9.87 -19.46 -14.24
CA LYS A 151 -10.47 -20.24 -15.34
C LYS A 151 -9.61 -21.43 -15.75
N THR A 152 -8.29 -21.30 -15.76
CA THR A 152 -7.37 -22.41 -16.05
C THR A 152 -7.38 -23.47 -14.96
N PHE A 153 -7.63 -23.10 -13.70
CA PHE A 153 -7.77 -24.07 -12.60
C PHE A 153 -9.05 -24.90 -12.65
N ALA A 154 -10.10 -24.42 -13.31
CA ALA A 154 -11.36 -25.15 -13.41
C ALA A 154 -11.29 -26.36 -14.36
N ASP A 155 -10.31 -26.39 -15.27
CA ASP A 155 -10.12 -27.50 -16.23
C ASP A 155 -9.14 -28.60 -15.75
N ILE A 156 -8.47 -28.39 -14.60
CA ILE A 156 -7.45 -29.34 -14.07
C ILE A 156 -7.98 -30.14 -12.86
N VAL A 157 -9.23 -29.92 -12.43
CA VAL A 157 -9.87 -30.65 -11.31
C VAL A 157 -11.02 -31.51 -11.81
#